data_AF-A0A268HDL2-F1
#
_entry.id   AF-A0A268HDL2-F1
#
_cell.length_a   1.000
_cell.length_b   1.000
_cell.length_c   1.000
_cell.angle_alpha   90.00
_cell.angle_beta   90.00
_cell.angle_gamma   90.00
#
_symmetry.space_group_name_H-M   'P 1'
#
loop_
_entity.id
_entity.type
_entity.pdbx_description
1 polymer ?
#
loop_
_entity_poly.entity_id
_entity_poly.type
_entity_poly.pdbx_seq_one_letter_code
_entity_poly.pdbx_strand_id
1 'polypeptide(L)'
;MDGNPDNIQLINELDLSKTDAWEELRSVAEGMTDEDRNVVWSNGGNEQALKYPVYSERINKATSLLYTVGTITPLYNWRSNGLPDYSSDTELSVADAIRAATYIVRSERFGDGAIAKAVEIGLFDSILHSLIKWYDEKRKSLDA
;
A
#
# COMPACT_ATOMS: atom_id res chain seq x y z
N MET A 1 -23.06 -13.44 7.42
CA MET A 1 -21.60 -13.57 7.21
C MET A 1 -21.29 -12.62 6.10
N ASP A 2 -20.78 -11.46 6.47
CA ASP A 2 -21.05 -10.22 5.75
C ASP A 2 -19.96 -9.99 4.68
N GLY A 3 -19.24 -11.05 4.32
CA GLY A 3 -18.20 -11.07 3.30
C GLY A 3 -16.94 -10.26 3.61
N ASN A 4 -16.93 -9.46 4.68
CA ASN A 4 -15.80 -8.64 5.08
C ASN A 4 -14.96 -9.36 6.16
N PRO A 5 -13.66 -9.64 5.92
CA PRO A 5 -12.79 -10.22 6.94
C PRO A 5 -12.68 -9.28 8.14
N ASP A 6 -12.63 -9.89 9.33
CA ASP A 6 -12.40 -9.13 10.56
C ASP A 6 -10.96 -8.56 10.58
N ASN A 7 -10.72 -7.56 11.44
CA ASN A 7 -9.42 -6.89 11.52
C ASN A 7 -8.29 -7.85 11.93
N ILE A 8 -8.57 -8.83 12.77
CA ILE A 8 -7.56 -9.77 13.28
C ILE A 8 -7.14 -10.73 12.16
N GLN A 9 -8.11 -11.22 11.38
CA GLN A 9 -7.87 -12.05 10.21
C GLN A 9 -6.96 -11.35 9.20
N LEU A 10 -7.22 -10.07 8.90
CA LEU A 10 -6.36 -9.30 8.02
C LEU A 10 -4.93 -9.14 8.57
N ILE A 11 -4.80 -8.77 9.85
CA ILE A 11 -3.49 -8.56 10.47
C ILE A 11 -2.68 -9.87 10.52
N ASN A 12 -3.34 -11.01 10.70
CA ASN A 12 -2.69 -12.32 10.69
C ASN A 12 -2.13 -12.75 9.33
N GLU A 13 -2.49 -12.07 8.24
CA GLU A 13 -1.90 -12.31 6.91
C GLU A 13 -0.50 -11.68 6.77
N LEU A 14 -0.16 -10.71 7.63
CA LEU A 14 1.14 -10.06 7.59
C LEU A 14 2.23 -11.04 8.01
N ASP A 15 3.24 -11.23 7.15
CA ASP A 15 4.32 -12.17 7.37
C ASP A 15 5.44 -11.53 8.20
N LEU A 16 5.36 -11.69 9.51
CA LEU A 16 6.38 -11.22 10.46
C LEU A 16 7.76 -11.85 10.25
N SER A 17 7.85 -12.99 9.57
CA SER A 17 9.12 -13.68 9.35
C SER A 17 9.97 -13.05 8.23
N LYS A 18 9.37 -12.20 7.39
CA LYS A 18 10.06 -11.50 6.28
C LYS A 18 10.80 -10.25 6.77
N THR A 19 11.68 -10.42 7.74
CA THR A 19 12.41 -9.33 8.39
C THR A 19 13.11 -8.42 7.38
N ASP A 20 13.80 -8.99 6.40
CA ASP A 20 14.54 -8.25 5.37
C ASP A 20 13.60 -7.39 4.51
N ALA A 21 12.41 -7.91 4.18
CA ALA A 21 11.41 -7.17 3.40
C ALA A 21 10.79 -6.03 4.20
N TRP A 22 10.56 -6.22 5.50
CA TRP A 22 10.10 -5.15 6.39
C TRP A 22 11.14 -4.05 6.58
N GLU A 23 12.42 -4.41 6.71
CA GLU A 23 13.53 -3.45 6.78
C GLU A 23 13.69 -2.68 5.47
N GLU A 24 13.60 -3.37 4.34
CA GLU A 24 13.65 -2.73 3.03
C GLU A 24 12.44 -1.82 2.80
N LEU A 25 11.24 -2.23 3.22
CA LEU A 25 10.02 -1.42 3.13
C LEU A 25 10.15 -0.12 3.93
N ARG A 26 10.73 -0.20 5.13
CA ARG A 26 11.07 0.98 5.93
C ARG A 26 12.05 1.88 5.21
N SER A 27 13.16 1.34 4.72
CA SER A 27 14.19 2.14 4.03
C SER A 27 13.63 2.84 2.79
N VAL A 28 12.75 2.17 2.04
CA VAL A 28 12.06 2.77 0.90
C VAL A 28 11.14 3.90 1.34
N ALA A 29 10.35 3.71 2.40
CA ALA A 29 9.43 4.72 2.93
C ALA A 29 10.18 5.95 3.47
N GLU A 30 11.25 5.75 4.25
CA GLU A 30 12.07 6.84 4.82
C GLU A 30 12.84 7.61 3.73
N GLY A 31 13.24 6.92 2.65
CA GLY A 31 13.95 7.52 1.53
C GLY A 31 13.05 8.13 0.44
N MET A 32 11.73 8.09 0.60
CA MET A 32 10.78 8.57 -0.40
C MET A 32 10.79 10.10 -0.46
N THR A 33 11.10 10.67 -1.63
CA THR A 33 11.18 12.12 -1.88
C THR A 33 9.90 12.68 -2.50
N ASP A 34 9.79 14.01 -2.61
CA ASP A 34 8.68 14.66 -3.31
C ASP A 34 8.73 14.37 -4.81
N GLU A 35 9.93 14.24 -5.39
CA GLU A 35 10.13 13.81 -6.77
C GLU A 35 9.63 12.39 -7.00
N ASP A 36 9.84 11.48 -6.04
CA ASP A 36 9.32 10.12 -6.12
C ASP A 36 7.78 10.10 -6.10
N ARG A 37 7.16 11.04 -5.37
CA ARG A 37 5.70 11.19 -5.24
C ARG A 37 5.07 11.93 -6.43
N ASN A 38 5.85 12.64 -7.23
CA ASN A 38 5.38 13.35 -8.41
C ASN A 38 5.13 12.38 -9.58
N VAL A 39 3.97 11.69 -9.55
CA VAL A 39 3.61 10.70 -10.58
C VAL A 39 3.33 11.39 -11.93
N VAL A 40 4.19 11.10 -12.90
CA VAL A 40 4.06 11.63 -14.27
C VAL A 40 3.14 10.74 -15.09
N TRP A 41 2.22 11.34 -15.84
CA TRP A 41 1.37 10.63 -16.79
C TRP A 41 1.93 10.71 -18.21
N SER A 42 2.22 9.56 -18.80
CA SER A 42 2.83 9.43 -20.13
C SER A 42 1.92 8.66 -21.09
N ASN A 43 2.02 8.93 -22.38
CA ASN A 43 1.39 8.15 -23.45
C ASN A 43 2.43 7.36 -24.27
N GLY A 44 3.64 7.17 -23.73
CA GLY A 44 4.73 6.49 -24.42
C GLY A 44 5.23 7.20 -25.68
N GLY A 45 4.96 8.51 -25.81
CA GLY A 45 5.31 9.29 -27.00
C GLY A 45 4.29 9.20 -28.14
N ASN A 46 3.15 8.53 -27.93
CA ASN A 46 2.06 8.48 -28.89
C ASN A 46 0.89 9.36 -28.44
N GLU A 47 0.70 10.52 -29.08
CA GLU A 47 -0.37 11.48 -28.75
C GLU A 47 -1.79 10.92 -28.83
N GLN A 48 -1.99 9.83 -29.58
CA GLN A 48 -3.29 9.18 -29.76
C GLN A 48 -3.56 8.07 -28.74
N ALA A 49 -2.54 7.68 -27.96
CA ALA A 49 -2.67 6.66 -26.92
C ALA A 49 -3.19 7.26 -25.60
N LEU A 50 -3.90 6.44 -24.84
CA LEU A 50 -4.31 6.79 -23.47
C LEU A 50 -3.06 6.96 -22.59
N LYS A 51 -3.12 7.94 -21.69
CA LYS A 51 -2.05 8.19 -20.72
C LYS A 51 -2.11 7.16 -19.59
N TYR A 52 -0.94 6.71 -19.15
CA TYR A 52 -0.75 5.86 -17.99
C TYR A 52 0.25 6.49 -17.02
N PRO A 53 0.15 6.22 -15.71
CA PRO A 53 1.08 6.72 -14.72
C PRO A 53 2.43 6.02 -14.84
N VAL A 54 3.50 6.79 -14.72
CA VAL A 54 4.87 6.32 -14.63
C VAL A 54 5.32 6.50 -13.19
N TYR A 55 5.43 5.38 -12.49
CA TYR A 55 5.83 5.36 -11.08
C TYR A 55 7.35 5.38 -10.94
N SER A 56 7.83 6.07 -9.90
CA SER A 56 9.24 6.04 -9.50
C SER A 56 9.67 4.62 -9.12
N GLU A 57 10.98 4.36 -9.13
CA GLU A 57 11.52 3.08 -8.68
C GLU A 57 11.11 2.77 -7.24
N ARG A 58 11.03 3.79 -6.37
CA ARG A 58 10.61 3.61 -4.97
C ARG A 58 9.15 3.24 -4.83
N ILE A 59 8.23 3.86 -5.57
CA ILE A 59 6.80 3.46 -5.55
C ILE A 59 6.65 2.01 -6.05
N ASN A 60 7.32 1.65 -7.14
CA ASN A 60 7.30 0.29 -7.67
C ASN A 60 7.85 -0.71 -6.65
N LYS A 61 8.97 -0.37 -6.01
CA LYS A 61 9.61 -1.22 -5.00
C LYS A 61 8.75 -1.39 -3.75
N ALA A 62 8.19 -0.30 -3.21
CA ALA A 62 7.24 -0.35 -2.10
C ALA A 62 6.04 -1.24 -2.44
N THR A 63 5.46 -1.08 -3.63
CA THR A 63 4.33 -1.90 -4.09
C THR A 63 4.68 -3.39 -4.15
N SER A 64 5.88 -3.73 -4.63
CA SER A 64 6.38 -5.11 -4.63
C SER A 64 6.54 -5.66 -3.21
N LEU A 65 7.12 -4.87 -2.30
CA LEU A 65 7.31 -5.26 -0.90
C LEU A 65 5.99 -5.45 -0.16
N LEU A 66 4.95 -4.68 -0.46
CA LEU A 66 3.60 -4.89 0.08
C LEU A 66 3.03 -6.28 -0.27
N TYR A 67 3.38 -6.85 -1.43
CA TYR A 67 3.10 -8.26 -1.71
C TYR A 67 3.95 -9.19 -0.84
N THR A 68 5.25 -8.91 -0.73
CA THR A 68 6.20 -9.76 0.00
C THR A 68 5.85 -9.92 1.48
N VAL A 69 5.40 -8.84 2.14
CA VAL A 69 5.05 -8.85 3.57
C VAL A 69 3.61 -9.29 3.85
N GLY A 70 2.86 -9.71 2.84
CA GLY A 70 1.50 -10.24 3.00
C GLY A 70 0.39 -9.19 3.07
N THR A 71 0.69 -7.90 2.88
CA THR A 71 -0.32 -6.83 2.92
C THR A 71 -1.39 -6.99 1.83
N ILE A 72 -0.99 -7.42 0.62
CA ILE A 72 -1.95 -7.61 -0.48
C ILE A 72 -2.58 -9.00 -0.39
N THR A 73 -3.76 -9.07 0.23
CA THR A 73 -4.43 -10.34 0.55
C THR A 73 -5.68 -10.61 -0.31
N PRO A 74 -5.98 -11.87 -0.68
CA PRO A 74 -7.26 -12.22 -1.29
C PRO A 74 -8.44 -12.22 -0.29
N LEU A 75 -8.19 -12.21 1.02
CA LEU A 75 -9.24 -12.25 2.04
C LEU A 75 -10.16 -11.03 1.97
N TYR A 76 -9.64 -9.88 1.57
CA TYR A 76 -10.44 -8.68 1.36
C TYR A 76 -11.02 -8.65 -0.06
N ASN A 77 -12.34 -8.75 -0.18
CA ASN A 77 -13.07 -8.60 -1.44
C ASN A 77 -13.15 -7.11 -1.84
N TRP A 78 -12.02 -6.57 -2.32
CA TRP A 78 -11.86 -5.17 -2.70
C TRP A 78 -12.89 -4.66 -3.73
N ARG A 79 -13.37 -5.53 -4.63
CA ARG A 79 -14.39 -5.15 -5.63
C ARG A 79 -15.74 -4.86 -5.01
N SER A 80 -16.08 -5.56 -3.94
CA SER A 80 -17.39 -5.41 -3.27
C SER A 80 -17.35 -4.35 -2.18
N ASN A 81 -16.19 -4.18 -1.53
CA ASN A 81 -16.05 -3.30 -0.36
C ASN A 81 -15.49 -1.91 -0.68
N GLY A 82 -14.82 -1.72 -1.82
CA GLY A 82 -14.27 -0.42 -2.22
C GLY A 82 -12.98 -0.03 -1.49
N LEU A 83 -12.61 1.26 -1.60
CA LEU A 83 -11.56 1.85 -0.78
C LEU A 83 -12.16 2.17 0.60
N PRO A 84 -11.51 1.80 1.72
CA PRO A 84 -11.96 2.25 3.04
C PRO A 84 -11.93 3.78 3.16
N ASP A 85 -12.80 4.34 4.00
CA ASP A 85 -12.82 5.77 4.26
C ASP A 85 -11.44 6.23 4.77
N TYR A 86 -10.89 7.23 4.09
CA TYR A 86 -9.59 7.81 4.40
C TYR A 86 -9.72 9.31 4.64
N SER A 87 -9.12 9.78 5.72
CA SER A 87 -8.90 11.19 6.00
C SER A 87 -7.43 11.38 6.33
N SER A 88 -6.79 12.38 5.72
CA SER A 88 -5.40 12.75 5.99
C SER A 88 -5.16 13.16 7.45
N ASP A 89 -6.22 13.54 8.16
CA ASP A 89 -6.15 14.02 9.54
C ASP A 89 -6.18 12.88 10.57
N THR A 90 -6.43 11.64 10.13
CA THR A 90 -6.57 10.48 11.02
C THR A 90 -5.53 9.42 10.69
N GLU A 91 -4.85 8.92 11.74
CA GLU A 91 -3.92 7.81 11.58
C GLU A 91 -4.66 6.54 11.12
N LEU A 92 -4.16 5.93 10.05
CA LEU A 92 -4.77 4.74 9.46
C LEU A 92 -4.54 3.52 10.36
N SER A 93 -5.59 2.78 10.70
CA SER A 93 -5.45 1.51 11.41
C SER A 93 -4.72 0.49 10.52
N VAL A 94 -4.01 -0.48 11.11
CA VAL A 94 -3.27 -1.50 10.34
C VAL A 94 -4.20 -2.30 9.43
N ALA A 95 -5.39 -2.64 9.92
CA ALA A 95 -6.38 -3.36 9.12
C ALA A 95 -6.87 -2.51 7.94
N ASP A 96 -7.08 -1.21 8.13
CA ASP A 96 -7.47 -0.32 7.05
C ASP A 96 -6.32 -0.04 6.08
N ALA A 97 -5.07 -0.04 6.55
CA ALA A 97 -3.89 -0.02 5.69
C ALA A 97 -3.84 -1.24 4.77
N ILE A 98 -4.14 -2.44 5.29
CA ILE A 98 -4.24 -3.68 4.51
C ILE A 98 -5.36 -3.59 3.47
N ARG A 99 -6.55 -3.12 3.88
CA ARG A 99 -7.69 -2.93 2.96
C ARG A 99 -7.38 -1.93 1.87
N ALA A 100 -6.85 -0.76 2.23
CA ALA A 100 -6.49 0.31 1.30
C ALA A 100 -5.39 -0.15 0.33
N ALA A 101 -4.30 -0.75 0.83
CA ALA A 101 -3.24 -1.31 0.01
C ALA A 101 -3.76 -2.36 -0.96
N THR A 102 -4.58 -3.30 -0.47
CA THR A 102 -5.20 -4.33 -1.31
C THR A 102 -6.07 -3.70 -2.39
N TYR A 103 -6.89 -2.71 -2.05
CA TYR A 103 -7.75 -2.02 -3.00
C TYR A 103 -6.93 -1.30 -4.07
N ILE A 104 -5.99 -0.42 -3.71
CA ILE A 104 -5.27 0.41 -4.69
C ILE A 104 -4.39 -0.43 -5.61
N VAL A 105 -3.65 -1.39 -5.06
CA VAL A 105 -2.70 -2.21 -5.83
C VAL A 105 -3.44 -3.19 -6.75
N ARG A 106 -4.57 -3.76 -6.30
CA ARG A 106 -5.35 -4.67 -7.16
C ARG A 106 -6.19 -3.90 -8.17
N SER A 107 -6.69 -2.72 -7.85
CA SER A 107 -7.41 -1.84 -8.79
C SER A 107 -6.50 -1.38 -9.93
N GLU A 108 -5.22 -1.11 -9.64
CA GLU A 108 -4.22 -0.72 -10.66
C GLU A 108 -4.10 -1.74 -11.81
N ARG A 109 -4.39 -3.01 -11.56
CA ARG A 109 -4.35 -4.06 -12.60
C ARG A 109 -5.51 -4.01 -13.58
N PHE A 110 -6.59 -3.29 -13.24
CA PHE A 110 -7.81 -3.20 -14.03
C PHE A 110 -8.07 -1.80 -14.58
N GLY A 111 -7.27 -0.82 -14.16
CA GLY A 111 -7.29 0.54 -14.66
C GLY A 111 -6.09 1.30 -14.12
N ASP A 112 -5.69 2.33 -14.85
CA ASP A 112 -4.51 3.11 -14.53
C ASP A 112 -4.83 4.20 -13.48
N GLY A 113 -3.95 4.35 -12.49
CA GLY A 113 -3.90 5.54 -11.63
C GLY A 113 -4.52 5.43 -10.24
N ALA A 114 -4.89 4.23 -9.77
CA ALA A 114 -5.33 4.03 -8.39
C ALA A 114 -4.19 4.32 -7.39
N ILE A 115 -2.97 3.85 -7.69
CA ILE A 115 -1.78 4.15 -6.90
C ILE A 115 -1.41 5.63 -7.06
N ALA A 116 -1.46 6.18 -8.28
CA ALA A 116 -1.21 7.61 -8.50
C ALA A 116 -2.13 8.50 -7.65
N LYS A 117 -3.43 8.17 -7.59
CA LYS A 117 -4.38 8.90 -6.75
C LYS A 117 -4.07 8.76 -5.27
N ALA A 118 -3.69 7.56 -4.82
CA ALA A 118 -3.31 7.31 -3.43
C ALA A 118 -2.06 8.08 -3.02
N VAL A 119 -1.09 8.26 -3.92
CA VAL A 119 0.10 9.09 -3.70
C VAL A 119 -0.29 10.56 -3.63
N GLU A 120 -1.10 11.06 -4.56
CA GLU A 120 -1.56 12.47 -4.59
C GLU A 120 -2.21 12.91 -3.28
N ILE A 121 -3.03 12.05 -2.66
CA ILE A 121 -3.76 12.37 -1.44
C ILE A 121 -3.02 11.96 -0.14
N GLY A 122 -1.79 11.43 -0.23
CA GLY A 122 -1.00 10.99 0.92
C GLY A 122 -1.41 9.64 1.55
N LEU A 123 -2.39 8.95 0.96
CA LEU A 123 -2.85 7.64 1.42
C LEU A 123 -1.74 6.59 1.31
N PHE A 124 -0.94 6.62 0.24
CA PHE A 124 0.13 5.64 0.06
C PHE A 124 1.17 5.72 1.19
N ASP A 125 1.61 6.93 1.56
CA ASP A 125 2.51 7.13 2.70
C ASP A 125 1.87 6.71 4.03
N SER A 126 0.58 7.00 4.21
CA SER A 126 -0.18 6.61 5.41
C SER A 126 -0.26 5.09 5.58
N ILE A 127 -0.43 4.35 4.47
CA ILE A 127 -0.38 2.88 4.45
C ILE A 127 1.00 2.39 4.91
N LEU A 128 2.07 2.90 4.30
CA LEU A 128 3.43 2.49 4.63
C LEU A 128 3.74 2.76 6.10
N HIS A 129 3.43 3.96 6.59
CA HIS A 129 3.64 4.35 7.97
C HIS A 129 2.93 3.42 8.96
N SER A 130 1.64 3.16 8.75
CA SER A 130 0.84 2.30 9.64
C SER A 130 1.39 0.87 9.73
N LEU A 131 1.77 0.29 8.59
CA LEU A 131 2.32 -1.07 8.52
C LEU A 131 3.70 -1.16 9.18
N ILE A 132 4.59 -0.21 8.93
CA ILE A 132 5.93 -0.17 9.51
C ILE A 132 5.86 0.01 11.03
N LYS A 133 5.01 0.92 11.50
CA LYS A 133 4.79 1.16 12.94
C LYS A 133 4.29 -0.11 13.63
N TRP A 134 3.32 -0.80 13.05
CA TRP A 134 2.83 -2.07 13.57
C TRP A 134 3.94 -3.13 13.67
N TYR A 135 4.75 -3.25 12.63
CA TYR A 135 5.85 -4.21 12.61
C TYR A 135 6.86 -3.93 13.73
N ASP A 136 7.20 -2.65 13.97
CA ASP A 136 8.08 -2.24 15.07
C ASP A 136 7.52 -2.59 16.45
N GLU A 137 6.25 -2.32 16.68
CA GLU A 137 5.58 -2.63 17.93
C GLU A 137 5.56 -4.15 18.17
N LYS A 138 5.30 -4.93 17.13
CA LYS A 138 5.34 -6.39 17.20
C LYS A 138 6.74 -6.94 17.46
N ARG A 139 7.77 -6.45 16.77
CA ARG A 139 9.16 -6.87 17.01
C ARG A 139 9.60 -6.55 18.44
N LYS A 140 9.32 -5.35 18.94
CA LYS A 140 9.62 -4.98 20.34
C LYS A 140 8.93 -5.90 21.35
N SER A 141 7.69 -6.30 21.08
CA SER A 141 6.96 -7.22 21.97
C SER A 141 7.48 -8.66 21.97
N LEU A 142 8.20 -9.08 20.92
CA LEU A 142 8.80 -10.41 20.83
C LEU A 142 10.19 -10.47 21.47
N ASP A 143 10.87 -9.33 21.56
CA ASP A 143 12.22 -9.19 22.14
C ASP A 143 12.19 -8.84 23.64
N ALA A 144 11.01 -8.59 24.23
CA ALA A 144 10.78 -8.23 25.63
C ALA A 144 10.40 -9.45 26.49
#